data_AF-A0A967P5X7-F1
#
_entry.id   AF-A0A967P5X7-F1
#
_cell.length_a   1.000
_cell.length_b   1.000
_cell.length_c   1.000
_cell.angle_alpha   90.00
_cell.angle_beta   90.00
_cell.angle_gamma   90.00
#
_symmetry.space_group_name_H-M   'P 1'
#
loop_
_entity.id
_entity.type
_entity.pdbx_description
1 polymer ?
#
loop_
_entity_poly.entity_id
_entity_poly.type
_entity_poly.pdbx_seq_one_letter_code
_entity_poly.pdbx_strand_id
1 'polypeptide(L)'
;MAKASPGAQPRLTPDVDSKLVAAGEKLYEKNCVFCHQEDAVGKPGVAPSLTNKEFLSIASDGFLKATIRDGRDGTGMPPFAHLGMDRIEALVAYLRSHAKLPNRAAEVDAQPKAQGDPRLGEQWFEQICATCHGPRGNGYAAGGTGTAIGRAGFLDKASDGFIRTTINAGRSNTRMRGFDGADGLADLSDREVDDIIAYLRSIKH
;
A
#
# COMPACT_ATOMS: atom_id res chain seq x y z
N MET A 1 1.69 -48.19 15.87
CA MET A 1 2.14 -47.12 14.97
C MET A 1 0.92 -46.31 14.55
N ALA A 2 0.62 -45.23 15.27
CA ALA A 2 -0.50 -44.36 14.95
C ALA A 2 -0.11 -43.44 13.79
N LYS A 3 -0.87 -43.50 12.69
CA LYS A 3 -0.70 -42.60 11.55
C LYS A 3 -1.14 -41.19 11.95
N ALA A 4 -0.21 -40.24 11.91
CA ALA A 4 -0.52 -38.83 12.06
C ALA A 4 -1.47 -38.38 10.93
N SER A 5 -2.56 -37.71 11.28
CA SER A 5 -3.42 -37.03 10.32
C SER A 5 -2.70 -35.81 9.74
N PRO A 6 -2.84 -35.51 8.44
CA PRO A 6 -2.21 -34.34 7.85
C PRO A 6 -2.90 -33.09 8.40
N GLY A 7 -2.12 -32.22 9.05
CA GLY A 7 -2.59 -30.92 9.53
C GLY A 7 -3.19 -30.10 8.40
N ALA A 8 -4.39 -29.58 8.62
CA ALA A 8 -5.05 -28.69 7.67
C ALA A 8 -4.17 -27.44 7.45
N GLN A 9 -3.76 -27.21 6.21
CA GLN A 9 -3.10 -25.97 5.83
C GLN A 9 -4.09 -24.81 6.00
N PRO A 10 -3.69 -23.68 6.60
CA PRO A 10 -4.58 -22.53 6.74
C PRO A 10 -5.01 -22.03 5.35
N ARG A 11 -6.32 -21.86 5.15
CA ARG A 11 -6.88 -21.30 3.91
C ARG A 11 -6.26 -19.91 3.67
N LEU A 12 -5.54 -19.77 2.56
CA LEU A 12 -4.76 -18.57 2.23
C LEU A 12 -5.63 -17.36 1.84
N THR A 13 -6.90 -17.57 1.51
CA THR A 13 -7.88 -16.51 1.28
C THR A 13 -9.10 -16.74 2.18
N PRO A 14 -9.64 -15.70 2.83
CA PRO A 14 -11.00 -15.77 3.34
C PRO A 14 -11.94 -16.20 2.21
N ASP A 15 -13.04 -16.85 2.53
CA ASP A 15 -14.10 -17.14 1.59
C ASP A 15 -14.76 -15.81 1.19
N VAL A 16 -14.14 -15.05 0.29
CA VAL A 16 -14.66 -13.76 -0.19
C VAL A 16 -15.88 -14.09 -1.05
N ASP A 17 -17.05 -13.52 -0.70
CA ASP A 17 -18.31 -13.80 -1.41
C ASP A 17 -18.14 -13.59 -2.92
N SER A 18 -18.29 -14.66 -3.69
CA SER A 18 -18.10 -14.66 -5.14
C SER A 18 -19.06 -13.73 -5.88
N LYS A 19 -20.28 -13.50 -5.35
CA LYS A 19 -21.21 -12.52 -5.92
C LYS A 19 -20.71 -11.10 -5.71
N LEU A 20 -20.15 -10.83 -4.54
CA LEU A 20 -19.58 -9.53 -4.19
C LEU A 20 -18.32 -9.25 -5.02
N VAL A 21 -17.46 -10.24 -5.21
CA VAL A 21 -16.29 -10.18 -6.12
C VAL A 21 -16.73 -9.86 -7.54
N ALA A 22 -17.71 -10.57 -8.10
CA ALA A 22 -18.20 -10.34 -9.46
C ALA A 22 -18.86 -8.95 -9.63
N ALA A 23 -19.51 -8.43 -8.59
CA ALA A 23 -20.00 -7.06 -8.59
C ALA A 23 -18.84 -6.04 -8.57
N GLY A 24 -17.81 -6.31 -7.76
CA GLY A 24 -16.59 -5.50 -7.66
C GLY A 24 -15.81 -5.44 -8.97
N GLU A 25 -15.66 -6.57 -9.67
CA GLU A 25 -15.00 -6.66 -10.97
C GLU A 25 -15.67 -5.74 -12.00
N LYS A 26 -17.00 -5.78 -12.12
CA LYS A 26 -17.75 -4.89 -13.02
C LYS A 26 -17.61 -3.41 -12.67
N LEU A 27 -17.46 -3.09 -11.38
CA LEU A 27 -17.19 -1.73 -10.94
C LEU A 27 -15.75 -1.34 -11.29
N TYR A 28 -14.80 -2.25 -11.13
CA TYR A 28 -13.40 -2.03 -11.45
C TYR A 28 -13.20 -1.75 -12.95
N GLU A 29 -13.80 -2.56 -13.81
CA GLU A 29 -13.81 -2.38 -15.27
C GLU A 29 -14.34 -1.00 -15.69
N LYS A 30 -15.34 -0.48 -15.00
CA LYS A 30 -15.96 0.81 -15.36
C LYS A 30 -15.20 2.03 -14.84
N ASN A 31 -14.54 1.89 -13.69
CA ASN A 31 -14.07 3.05 -12.92
C ASN A 31 -12.55 3.10 -12.73
N CYS A 32 -11.89 1.94 -12.71
CA CYS A 32 -10.50 1.82 -12.27
C CYS A 32 -9.55 1.39 -13.40
N VAL A 33 -10.06 0.62 -14.37
CA VAL A 33 -9.27 -0.02 -15.43
C VAL A 33 -8.42 0.96 -16.25
N PHE A 34 -8.94 2.17 -16.49
CA PHE A 34 -8.27 3.17 -17.31
C PHE A 34 -6.87 3.53 -16.77
N CYS A 35 -6.74 3.60 -15.45
CA CYS A 35 -5.47 3.88 -14.78
C CYS A 35 -4.76 2.58 -14.36
N HIS A 36 -5.49 1.66 -13.72
CA HIS A 36 -4.92 0.49 -13.06
C HIS A 36 -4.77 -0.75 -13.96
N GLN A 37 -5.18 -0.67 -15.24
CA GLN A 37 -5.15 -1.76 -16.24
C GLN A 37 -6.12 -2.91 -15.92
N GLU A 38 -6.40 -3.77 -16.90
CA GLU A 38 -7.39 -4.86 -16.80
C GLU A 38 -7.04 -5.88 -15.71
N ASP A 39 -5.76 -6.21 -15.57
CA ASP A 39 -5.22 -7.14 -14.58
C ASP A 39 -4.91 -6.49 -13.21
N ALA A 40 -5.23 -5.20 -13.07
CA ALA A 40 -4.99 -4.41 -11.87
C ALA A 40 -3.51 -4.33 -11.43
N VAL A 41 -2.56 -4.62 -12.34
CA VAL A 41 -1.12 -4.47 -12.06
C VAL A 41 -0.64 -3.02 -12.16
N GLY A 42 -1.49 -2.12 -12.64
CA GLY A 42 -1.17 -0.71 -12.78
C GLY A 42 -0.26 -0.41 -13.98
N LYS A 43 -0.03 0.88 -14.20
CA LYS A 43 0.85 1.39 -15.25
C LYS A 43 1.94 2.24 -14.59
N PRO A 44 3.24 1.90 -14.74
CA PRO A 44 4.33 2.71 -14.20
C PRO A 44 4.21 4.19 -14.60
N GLY A 45 4.43 5.09 -13.63
CA GLY A 45 4.27 6.54 -13.85
C GLY A 45 2.82 7.05 -13.77
N VAL A 46 1.82 6.16 -13.73
CA VAL A 46 0.39 6.52 -13.74
C VAL A 46 -0.31 6.00 -12.50
N ALA A 47 -0.29 4.69 -12.28
CA ALA A 47 -1.02 4.05 -11.19
C ALA A 47 -0.28 2.81 -10.68
N PRO A 48 -0.24 2.58 -9.34
CA PRO A 48 0.41 1.42 -8.77
C PRO A 48 -0.40 0.13 -9.00
N SER A 49 0.28 -1.01 -8.85
CA SER A 49 -0.37 -2.32 -8.74
C SER A 49 -1.29 -2.36 -7.52
N LEU A 50 -2.52 -2.83 -7.75
CA LEU A 50 -3.50 -3.14 -6.69
C LEU A 50 -3.52 -4.64 -6.35
N THR A 51 -2.86 -5.47 -7.15
CA THR A 51 -2.79 -6.93 -7.00
C THR A 51 -1.45 -7.43 -6.47
N ASN A 52 -0.52 -6.53 -6.15
CA ASN A 52 0.75 -6.89 -5.52
C ASN A 52 0.50 -7.61 -4.18
N LYS A 53 1.10 -8.80 -4.04
CA LYS A 53 0.83 -9.72 -2.93
C LYS A 53 1.28 -9.16 -1.57
N GLU A 54 2.41 -8.44 -1.52
CA GLU A 54 2.89 -7.82 -0.29
C GLU A 54 1.95 -6.68 0.13
N PHE A 55 1.54 -5.84 -0.82
CA PHE A 55 0.57 -4.77 -0.58
C PHE A 55 -0.76 -5.32 -0.04
N LEU A 56 -1.36 -6.30 -0.71
CA LEU A 56 -2.61 -6.90 -0.28
C LEU A 56 -2.48 -7.66 1.04
N SER A 57 -1.29 -8.14 1.41
CA SER A 57 -1.07 -8.77 2.73
C SER A 57 -1.19 -7.76 3.87
N ILE A 58 -0.72 -6.52 3.69
CA ILE A 58 -0.57 -5.56 4.80
C ILE A 58 -1.54 -4.37 4.75
N ALA A 59 -2.16 -4.10 3.60
CA ALA A 59 -3.17 -3.05 3.48
C ALA A 59 -4.44 -3.49 4.22
N SER A 60 -4.95 -2.68 5.14
CA SER A 60 -6.24 -2.94 5.80
C SER A 60 -7.41 -2.59 4.89
N ASP A 61 -8.57 -3.22 5.12
CA ASP A 61 -9.80 -2.86 4.42
C ASP A 61 -10.18 -1.40 4.67
N GLY A 62 -9.91 -0.87 5.88
CA GLY A 62 -10.11 0.54 6.20
C GLY A 62 -9.26 1.45 5.31
N PHE A 63 -7.97 1.15 5.16
CA PHE A 63 -7.07 1.87 4.25
C PHE A 63 -7.58 1.83 2.79
N LEU A 64 -7.97 0.65 2.30
CA LEU A 64 -8.48 0.48 0.93
C LEU A 64 -9.78 1.24 0.70
N LYS A 65 -10.77 1.07 1.59
CA LYS A 65 -12.07 1.75 1.51
C LYS A 65 -11.90 3.27 1.54
N ALA A 66 -11.11 3.80 2.47
CA ALA A 66 -10.85 5.23 2.58
C ALA A 66 -10.13 5.77 1.33
N THR A 67 -9.15 5.04 0.79
CA THR A 67 -8.41 5.44 -0.41
C THR A 67 -9.32 5.49 -1.64
N ILE A 68 -10.23 4.51 -1.79
CA ILE A 68 -11.19 4.50 -2.90
C ILE A 68 -12.24 5.62 -2.72
N ARG A 69 -12.83 5.73 -1.53
CA ARG A 69 -13.88 6.70 -1.23
C ARG A 69 -13.40 8.14 -1.42
N ASP A 70 -12.29 8.47 -0.79
CA ASP A 70 -11.80 9.85 -0.68
C ASP A 70 -10.77 10.20 -1.75
N GLY A 71 -10.30 9.20 -2.52
CA GLY A 71 -9.21 9.40 -3.47
C GLY A 71 -7.91 9.76 -2.77
N ARG A 72 -6.99 10.33 -3.55
CA ARG A 72 -5.72 10.86 -3.06
C ARG A 72 -5.48 12.24 -3.67
N ASP A 73 -5.84 13.27 -2.91
CA ASP A 73 -5.67 14.66 -3.31
C ASP A 73 -4.24 14.99 -3.76
N GLY A 74 -4.13 15.79 -4.82
CA GLY A 74 -2.85 16.11 -5.46
C GLY A 74 -2.24 14.95 -6.27
N THR A 75 -3.02 13.92 -6.58
CA THR A 75 -2.63 12.81 -7.47
C THR A 75 -3.70 12.57 -8.55
N GLY A 76 -3.43 11.66 -9.48
CA GLY A 76 -4.40 11.22 -10.49
C GLY A 76 -5.48 10.25 -9.99
N MET A 77 -5.54 9.93 -8.68
CA MET A 77 -6.56 9.05 -8.10
C MET A 77 -7.73 9.88 -7.53
N PRO A 78 -8.85 10.03 -8.26
CA PRO A 78 -10.00 10.83 -7.80
C PRO A 78 -10.79 10.10 -6.70
N PRO A 79 -11.68 10.81 -5.98
CA PRO A 79 -12.61 10.21 -5.03
C PRO A 79 -13.76 9.46 -5.72
N PHE A 80 -14.15 8.32 -5.15
CA PHE A 80 -15.29 7.51 -5.62
C PHE A 80 -16.44 7.44 -4.59
N ALA A 81 -16.53 8.40 -3.67
CA ALA A 81 -17.59 8.46 -2.66
C ALA A 81 -19.02 8.35 -3.22
N HIS A 82 -19.25 8.82 -4.45
CA HIS A 82 -20.53 8.74 -5.16
C HIS A 82 -21.02 7.30 -5.43
N LEU A 83 -20.12 6.30 -5.36
CA LEU A 83 -20.49 4.89 -5.49
C LEU A 83 -21.25 4.36 -4.28
N GLY A 84 -21.11 4.99 -3.10
CA GLY A 84 -21.64 4.48 -1.84
C GLY A 84 -20.83 3.31 -1.28
N MET A 85 -20.98 3.05 0.02
CA MET A 85 -20.12 2.09 0.73
C MET A 85 -20.28 0.66 0.23
N ASP A 86 -21.48 0.18 -0.06
CA ASP A 86 -21.72 -1.20 -0.55
C ASP A 86 -20.93 -1.50 -1.83
N ARG A 87 -20.85 -0.53 -2.75
CA ARG A 87 -20.08 -0.69 -4.00
C ARG A 87 -18.59 -0.60 -3.77
N ILE A 88 -18.15 0.23 -2.81
CA ILE A 88 -16.75 0.30 -2.40
C ILE A 88 -16.32 -1.01 -1.73
N GLU A 89 -17.21 -1.63 -0.94
CA GLU A 89 -16.98 -2.95 -0.37
C GLU A 89 -16.86 -4.03 -1.44
N ALA A 90 -17.70 -3.97 -2.48
CA ALA A 90 -17.56 -4.84 -3.64
C ALA A 90 -16.21 -4.68 -4.34
N LEU A 91 -15.74 -3.45 -4.56
CA LEU A 91 -14.41 -3.17 -5.11
C LEU A 91 -13.30 -3.75 -4.22
N VAL A 92 -13.38 -3.59 -2.89
CA VAL A 92 -12.40 -4.17 -1.97
C VAL A 92 -12.43 -5.70 -2.01
N ALA A 93 -13.62 -6.31 -2.06
CA ALA A 93 -13.75 -7.76 -2.21
C ALA A 93 -13.06 -8.27 -3.48
N TYR A 94 -13.22 -7.56 -4.61
CA TYR A 94 -12.50 -7.86 -5.84
C TYR A 94 -10.98 -7.75 -5.69
N LEU A 95 -10.47 -6.70 -5.03
CA LEU A 95 -9.03 -6.61 -4.75
C LEU A 95 -8.55 -7.78 -3.86
N ARG A 96 -9.35 -8.15 -2.86
CA ARG A 96 -9.03 -9.27 -1.95
C ARG A 96 -9.04 -10.62 -2.64
N SER A 97 -9.82 -10.84 -3.70
CA SER A 97 -9.76 -12.11 -4.45
C SER A 97 -8.43 -12.35 -5.15
N HIS A 98 -7.61 -11.29 -5.33
CA HIS A 98 -6.24 -11.41 -5.87
C HIS A 98 -5.18 -11.75 -4.81
N ALA A 99 -5.52 -11.72 -3.51
CA ALA A 99 -4.55 -11.96 -2.45
C ALA A 99 -3.91 -13.36 -2.55
N LYS A 100 -2.58 -13.40 -2.42
CA LYS A 100 -1.78 -14.64 -2.45
C LYS A 100 -1.06 -14.92 -1.13
N LEU A 101 -1.14 -13.99 -0.18
CA LEU A 101 -0.52 -14.06 1.13
C LEU A 101 -1.59 -13.83 2.21
N PRO A 102 -1.39 -14.34 3.44
CA PRO A 102 -2.28 -14.05 4.55
C PRO A 102 -2.45 -12.55 4.78
N ASN A 103 -3.65 -12.14 5.18
CA ASN A 103 -3.91 -10.76 5.57
C ASN A 103 -3.32 -10.52 6.97
N ARG A 104 -2.24 -9.75 7.03
CA ARG A 104 -1.53 -9.31 8.24
C ARG A 104 -1.82 -7.86 8.60
N ALA A 105 -2.78 -7.21 7.94
CA ALA A 105 -3.03 -5.78 8.14
C ALA A 105 -3.34 -5.42 9.60
N ALA A 106 -4.02 -6.30 10.35
CA ALA A 106 -4.29 -6.07 11.78
C ALA A 106 -3.02 -6.06 12.63
N GLU A 107 -2.09 -6.98 12.38
CA GLU A 107 -0.78 -7.02 13.05
C GLU A 107 0.05 -5.78 12.69
N VAL A 108 0.06 -5.42 11.40
CA VAL A 108 0.80 -4.27 10.88
C VAL A 108 0.25 -2.95 11.42
N ASP A 109 -1.08 -2.76 11.41
CA ASP A 109 -1.71 -1.55 11.92
C ASP A 109 -1.61 -1.40 13.45
N ALA A 110 -1.36 -2.51 14.17
CA ALA A 110 -1.14 -2.51 15.62
C ALA A 110 0.29 -2.11 16.02
N GLN A 111 1.23 -1.99 15.07
CA GLN A 111 2.58 -1.52 15.38
C GLN A 111 2.55 -0.10 15.98
N PRO A 112 3.52 0.24 16.85
CA PRO A 112 3.58 1.57 17.45
C PRO A 112 3.81 2.65 16.39
N LYS A 113 3.30 3.85 16.70
CA LYS A 113 3.64 5.06 15.95
C LYS A 113 5.16 5.25 15.91
N ALA A 114 5.66 5.72 14.78
CA ALA A 114 7.08 5.97 14.62
C ALA A 114 7.56 7.04 15.59
N GLN A 115 8.70 6.79 16.22
CA GLN A 115 9.34 7.75 17.12
C GLN A 115 10.73 8.06 16.57
N GLY A 116 10.81 9.04 15.69
CA GLY A 116 12.03 9.44 14.99
C GLY A 116 12.33 10.94 15.08
N ASP A 117 13.51 11.35 14.64
CA ASP A 117 13.88 12.74 14.40
C ASP A 117 13.53 13.14 12.94
N PRO A 118 12.54 14.00 12.72
CA PRO A 118 12.15 14.41 11.37
C PRO A 118 13.25 15.14 10.59
N ARG A 119 14.26 15.73 11.26
CA ARG A 119 15.40 16.39 10.59
C ARG A 119 16.38 15.38 10.00
N LEU A 120 16.57 14.24 10.67
CA LEU A 120 17.34 13.13 10.13
C LEU A 120 16.52 12.42 9.04
N GLY A 121 15.23 12.21 9.30
CA GLY A 121 14.30 11.64 8.34
C GLY A 121 14.25 12.38 7.01
N GLU A 122 14.31 13.71 7.03
CA GLU A 122 14.39 14.53 5.82
C GLU A 122 15.65 14.19 5.01
N GLN A 123 16.81 14.11 5.67
CA GLN A 123 18.08 13.79 5.01
C GLN A 123 18.06 12.38 4.40
N TRP A 124 17.57 11.39 5.15
CA TRP A 124 17.40 10.02 4.65
C TRP A 124 16.45 9.98 3.46
N PHE A 125 15.32 10.68 3.55
CA PHE A 125 14.33 10.74 2.49
C PHE A 125 14.90 11.38 1.22
N GLU A 126 15.63 12.49 1.34
CA GLU A 126 16.25 13.18 0.22
C GLU A 126 17.28 12.31 -0.51
N GLN A 127 18.10 11.58 0.25
CA GLN A 127 19.16 10.75 -0.32
C GLN A 127 18.65 9.45 -0.94
N ILE A 128 17.62 8.85 -0.34
CA ILE A 128 17.22 7.46 -0.64
C ILE A 128 15.89 7.42 -1.39
N CYS A 129 14.91 8.21 -0.96
CA CYS A 129 13.52 8.07 -1.39
C CYS A 129 13.13 9.06 -2.49
N ALA A 130 13.64 10.30 -2.43
CA ALA A 130 13.19 11.41 -3.26
C ALA A 130 13.46 11.22 -4.76
N THR A 131 14.51 10.45 -5.12
CA THR A 131 14.80 10.08 -6.52
C THR A 131 13.61 9.37 -7.18
N CYS A 132 12.89 8.54 -6.44
CA CYS A 132 11.71 7.85 -6.93
C CYS A 132 10.43 8.61 -6.57
N HIS A 133 10.26 9.00 -5.32
CA HIS A 133 9.01 9.56 -4.81
C HIS A 133 8.87 11.07 -5.02
N GLY A 134 9.86 11.71 -5.64
CA GLY A 134 9.94 13.16 -5.83
C GLY A 134 10.32 13.89 -4.54
N PRO A 135 10.66 15.19 -4.64
CA PRO A 135 10.90 16.03 -3.47
C PRO A 135 9.70 15.97 -2.53
N ARG A 136 9.94 15.76 -1.22
CA ARG A 136 8.89 15.63 -0.19
C ARG A 136 7.83 14.55 -0.48
N GLY A 137 8.10 13.57 -1.34
CA GLY A 137 7.17 12.47 -1.62
C GLY A 137 5.96 12.84 -2.48
N ASN A 138 6.08 13.86 -3.33
CA ASN A 138 4.99 14.38 -4.17
C ASN A 138 4.57 13.46 -5.33
N GLY A 139 5.36 12.42 -5.62
CA GLY A 139 5.09 11.36 -6.58
C GLY A 139 5.20 11.77 -8.05
N TYR A 140 4.44 11.10 -8.92
CA TYR A 140 4.45 11.28 -10.38
C TYR A 140 4.29 12.73 -10.84
N ALA A 141 3.47 13.52 -10.14
CA ALA A 141 3.23 14.92 -10.48
C ALA A 141 4.49 15.81 -10.37
N ALA A 142 5.50 15.38 -9.62
CA ALA A 142 6.78 16.06 -9.47
C ALA A 142 7.88 15.45 -10.37
N GLY A 143 7.52 14.62 -11.35
CA GLY A 143 8.48 13.91 -12.21
C GLY A 143 9.09 12.66 -11.58
N GLY A 144 8.64 12.28 -10.37
CA GLY A 144 9.05 11.03 -9.72
C GLY A 144 8.53 9.79 -10.44
N THR A 145 9.19 8.66 -10.26
CA THR A 145 8.76 7.35 -10.79
C THR A 145 8.02 6.49 -9.74
N GLY A 146 7.91 6.99 -8.51
CA GLY A 146 7.20 6.41 -7.38
C GLY A 146 5.90 7.15 -7.05
N THR A 147 5.06 6.51 -6.24
CA THR A 147 3.76 7.09 -5.84
C THR A 147 3.91 8.26 -4.88
N ALA A 148 2.90 9.12 -4.78
CA ALA A 148 2.91 10.28 -3.88
C ALA A 148 2.70 9.86 -2.40
N ILE A 149 3.79 9.53 -1.70
CA ILE A 149 3.78 9.05 -0.31
C ILE A 149 3.89 10.15 0.73
N GLY A 150 4.22 11.37 0.33
CA GLY A 150 4.32 12.54 1.21
C GLY A 150 3.14 13.50 1.09
N ARG A 151 1.95 12.98 0.79
CA ARG A 151 0.70 13.77 0.70
C ARG A 151 -0.32 13.29 1.74
N ALA A 152 -1.09 14.23 2.29
CA ALA A 152 -2.18 13.98 3.25
C ALA A 152 -3.10 12.83 2.80
N GLY A 153 -3.49 12.83 1.51
CA GLY A 153 -4.36 11.80 0.93
C GLY A 153 -3.85 10.36 1.09
N PHE A 154 -2.55 10.15 1.27
CA PHE A 154 -1.96 8.85 1.64
C PHE A 154 -1.68 8.77 3.15
N LEU A 155 -1.00 9.78 3.71
CA LEU A 155 -0.53 9.74 5.09
C LEU A 155 -1.69 9.63 6.07
N ASP A 156 -2.80 10.35 5.88
CA ASP A 156 -3.94 10.30 6.80
C ASP A 156 -4.63 8.93 6.86
N LYS A 157 -4.41 8.09 5.84
CA LYS A 157 -5.03 6.78 5.71
C LYS A 157 -4.09 5.64 6.09
N ALA A 158 -2.80 5.79 5.81
CA ALA A 158 -1.79 4.76 6.09
C ALA A 158 -1.38 4.79 7.57
N SER A 159 -1.28 3.64 8.21
CA SER A 159 -0.65 3.52 9.53
C SER A 159 0.87 3.63 9.42
N ASP A 160 1.55 3.97 10.52
CA ASP A 160 3.02 3.96 10.56
C ASP A 160 3.57 2.55 10.36
N GLY A 161 2.89 1.53 10.89
CA GLY A 161 3.25 0.14 10.65
C GLY A 161 3.17 -0.26 9.19
N PHE A 162 2.14 0.20 8.46
CA PHE A 162 2.04 -0.03 7.01
C PHE A 162 3.22 0.60 6.26
N ILE A 163 3.58 1.84 6.60
CA ILE A 163 4.71 2.54 5.98
C ILE A 163 6.02 1.81 6.31
N ARG A 164 6.27 1.50 7.59
CA ARG A 164 7.45 0.78 8.07
C ARG A 164 7.62 -0.57 7.38
N THR A 165 6.56 -1.38 7.36
CA THR A 165 6.58 -2.71 6.71
C THR A 165 6.81 -2.60 5.20
N THR A 166 6.30 -1.55 4.56
CA THR A 166 6.55 -1.28 3.13
C THR A 166 8.01 -0.86 2.88
N ILE A 167 8.61 -0.05 3.75
CA ILE A 167 10.03 0.35 3.63
C ILE A 167 10.92 -0.88 3.80
N ASN A 168 10.69 -1.68 4.84
CA ASN A 168 11.54 -2.83 5.13
C ASN A 168 11.42 -3.89 4.03
N ALA A 169 10.22 -4.39 3.75
CA ALA A 169 10.04 -5.52 2.84
C ALA A 169 9.90 -5.15 1.35
N GLY A 170 9.62 -3.89 1.04
CA GLY A 170 9.31 -3.46 -0.32
C GLY A 170 8.07 -4.14 -0.92
N ARG A 171 8.03 -4.19 -2.25
CA ARG A 171 6.98 -4.81 -3.07
C ARG A 171 7.61 -5.52 -4.25
N SER A 172 7.41 -6.84 -4.32
CA SER A 172 7.95 -7.65 -5.40
C SER A 172 7.45 -7.18 -6.78
N ASN A 173 8.29 -7.34 -7.81
CA ASN A 173 8.02 -6.90 -9.18
C ASN A 173 7.77 -5.38 -9.33
N THR A 174 8.28 -4.58 -8.39
CA THR A 174 8.29 -3.12 -8.49
C THR A 174 9.69 -2.58 -8.25
N ARG A 175 9.89 -1.27 -8.49
CA ARG A 175 11.14 -0.59 -8.12
C ARG A 175 11.26 -0.32 -6.61
N MET A 176 10.15 -0.39 -5.86
CA MET A 176 10.15 -0.26 -4.41
C MET A 176 10.58 -1.59 -3.78
N ARG A 177 11.88 -1.91 -3.85
CA ARG A 177 12.45 -3.07 -3.14
C ARG A 177 12.58 -2.76 -1.64
N GLY A 178 12.88 -3.79 -0.86
CA GLY A 178 13.14 -3.61 0.57
C GLY A 178 14.38 -2.76 0.83
N PHE A 179 14.40 -2.13 2.00
CA PHE A 179 15.52 -1.33 2.51
C PHE A 179 16.05 -1.92 3.84
N ASP A 180 15.74 -3.18 4.11
CA ASP A 180 16.32 -3.94 5.21
C ASP A 180 17.45 -4.85 4.72
N GLY A 181 18.51 -4.96 5.52
CA GLY A 181 19.59 -5.92 5.33
C GLY A 181 20.51 -5.64 4.14
N ALA A 182 21.54 -6.49 4.02
CA ALA A 182 22.60 -6.34 3.01
C ALA A 182 22.13 -6.46 1.55
N ASP A 183 20.98 -7.10 1.31
CA ASP A 183 20.38 -7.26 -0.02
C ASP A 183 19.35 -6.16 -0.37
N GLY A 184 19.07 -5.25 0.58
CA GLY A 184 18.17 -4.12 0.41
C GLY A 184 18.75 -3.02 -0.51
N LEU A 185 17.90 -2.07 -0.89
CA LEU A 185 18.33 -0.86 -1.61
C LEU A 185 19.24 0.04 -0.76
N ALA A 186 19.05 -0.04 0.55
CA ALA A 186 19.92 0.44 1.61
C ALA A 186 19.78 -0.55 2.79
N ASP A 187 20.71 -0.51 3.73
CA ASP A 187 20.66 -1.30 4.97
C ASP A 187 20.18 -0.38 6.12
N LEU A 188 18.91 0.05 6.04
CA LEU A 188 18.34 0.97 7.02
C LEU A 188 18.04 0.24 8.32
N SER A 189 18.48 0.83 9.43
CA SER A 189 18.06 0.43 10.76
C SER A 189 16.61 0.82 11.06
N ASP A 190 15.97 0.15 12.01
CA ASP A 190 14.61 0.49 12.47
C ASP A 190 14.49 1.95 12.89
N ARG A 191 15.56 2.52 13.46
CA ARG A 191 15.58 3.92 13.88
C ARG A 191 15.55 4.88 12.69
N GLU A 192 16.33 4.61 11.65
CA GLU A 192 16.37 5.45 10.44
C GLU A 192 15.03 5.37 9.68
N VAL A 193 14.40 4.20 9.66
CA VAL A 193 13.04 4.03 9.13
C VAL A 193 12.04 4.89 9.92
N ASP A 194 12.12 4.87 11.25
CA ASP A 194 11.27 5.70 12.10
C ASP A 194 11.53 7.20 11.93
N ASP A 195 12.78 7.61 11.72
CA ASP A 195 13.14 9.00 11.36
C ASP A 195 12.46 9.40 10.04
N ILE A 196 12.54 8.58 8.99
CA ILE A 196 11.87 8.81 7.69
C ILE A 196 10.36 8.95 7.86
N ILE A 197 9.73 8.08 8.65
CA ILE A 197 8.29 8.16 8.91
C ILE A 197 7.97 9.45 9.67
N ALA A 198 8.74 9.80 10.70
CA ALA A 198 8.57 11.04 11.45
C ALA A 198 8.68 12.26 10.53
N TYR A 199 9.62 12.26 9.59
CA TYR A 199 9.71 13.29 8.55
C TYR A 199 8.43 13.35 7.70
N LEU A 200 8.00 12.24 7.11
CA LEU A 200 6.79 12.18 6.28
C LEU A 200 5.56 12.73 7.03
N ARG A 201 5.43 12.40 8.33
CA ARG A 201 4.37 12.90 9.21
C ARG A 201 4.48 14.40 9.54
N SER A 202 5.66 14.98 9.43
CA SER A 202 5.91 16.40 9.71
C SER A 202 5.65 17.32 8.50
N ILE A 203 5.53 16.75 7.29
CA ILE A 203 5.29 17.50 6.06
C ILE A 203 3.94 18.23 6.17
N LYS A 204 3.98 19.56 6.11
CA LYS A 204 2.75 20.36 5.93
C LYS A 204 2.23 20.18 4.51
N HIS A 205 0.96 19.83 4.37
CA HIS A 205 0.27 19.58 3.09
C HIS A 205 -0.64 20.75 2.72
#